data_AF-A0A932DMH7-F1
#
_entry.id   AF-A0A932DMH7-F1
#
_cell.length_a   1.000
_cell.length_b   1.000
_cell.length_c   1.000
_cell.angle_alpha   90.00
_cell.angle_beta   90.00
_cell.angle_gamma   90.00
#
_symmetry.space_group_name_H-M   'P 1'
#
loop_
_entity.id
_entity.type
_entity.pdbx_description
1 polymer ?
#
loop_
_entity_poly.entity_id
_entity_poly.type
_entity_poly.pdbx_seq_one_letter_code
_entity_poly.pdbx_strand_id
1 'polypeptide(L)'
;MPDTPKEAVLKVLRGEKADHVPNFSGMGSITLQGIQSLGYRFNEIHIDGQKMAASAATTYRLYGVESAVVPFDMGVVAESLGATVKYYDKADLGQIIYPTMTRKIIDRAAIHAPEGTSEADAKTYVMKETERQITEYEFKKPADIAKTGRIPV
;
A
#
# COMPACT_ATOMS: atom_id res chain seq x y z
N MET A 1 -27.95 -6.91 -8.12
CA MET A 1 -27.04 -5.80 -8.46
C MET A 1 -25.68 -6.40 -8.77
N PRO A 2 -24.90 -5.84 -9.70
CA PRO A 2 -23.54 -6.32 -9.94
C PRO A 2 -22.67 -6.16 -8.68
N ASP A 3 -21.69 -7.04 -8.51
CA ASP A 3 -20.75 -7.00 -7.38
C ASP A 3 -19.90 -5.72 -7.47
N THR A 4 -19.63 -5.12 -6.32
CA THR A 4 -18.60 -4.10 -6.20
C THR A 4 -17.20 -4.73 -6.38
N PRO A 5 -16.17 -3.94 -6.71
CA PRO A 5 -14.79 -4.42 -6.79
C PRO A 5 -14.35 -5.23 -5.56
N LYS A 6 -14.68 -4.74 -4.35
CA LYS A 6 -14.38 -5.42 -3.09
C LYS A 6 -15.08 -6.77 -2.99
N GLU A 7 -16.35 -6.84 -3.33
CA GLU A 7 -17.14 -8.08 -3.26
C GLU A 7 -16.63 -9.12 -4.25
N ALA A 8 -16.36 -8.72 -5.49
CA ALA A 8 -15.84 -9.61 -6.53
C ALA A 8 -14.49 -10.23 -6.13
N VAL A 9 -13.54 -9.39 -5.67
CA VAL A 9 -12.22 -9.86 -5.19
C VAL A 9 -12.37 -10.83 -4.03
N LEU A 10 -13.18 -10.48 -3.02
CA LEU A 10 -13.36 -11.32 -1.84
C LEU A 10 -14.03 -12.66 -2.15
N LYS A 11 -14.97 -12.70 -3.09
CA LYS A 11 -15.58 -13.96 -3.57
C LYS A 11 -14.53 -14.86 -4.22
N VAL A 12 -13.75 -14.31 -5.16
CA VAL A 12 -12.70 -15.08 -5.85
C VAL A 12 -11.67 -15.64 -4.88
N LEU A 13 -11.23 -14.86 -3.89
CA LEU A 13 -10.31 -15.32 -2.84
C LEU A 13 -10.88 -16.44 -1.95
N ARG A 14 -12.21 -16.53 -1.83
CA ARG A 14 -12.90 -17.63 -1.13
C ARG A 14 -13.24 -18.83 -2.02
N GLY A 15 -12.89 -18.77 -3.31
CA GLY A 15 -13.29 -19.80 -4.28
C GLY A 15 -14.77 -19.74 -4.66
N GLU A 16 -15.44 -18.61 -4.40
CA GLU A 16 -16.83 -18.36 -4.77
C GLU A 16 -16.92 -17.75 -6.18
N LYS A 17 -18.07 -17.92 -6.83
CA LYS A 17 -18.34 -17.29 -8.13
C LYS A 17 -18.69 -15.81 -7.95
N ALA A 18 -17.86 -14.93 -8.52
CA ALA A 18 -18.17 -13.51 -8.73
C ALA A 18 -18.95 -13.28 -10.03
N ASP A 19 -19.61 -12.13 -10.16
CA ASP A 19 -20.33 -11.74 -11.38
C ASP A 19 -19.41 -11.38 -12.57
N HIS A 20 -18.13 -11.10 -12.30
CA HIS A 20 -17.05 -10.92 -13.27
C HIS A 20 -15.72 -11.43 -12.69
N VAL A 21 -14.69 -11.57 -13.54
CA VAL A 21 -13.32 -11.84 -13.08
C VAL A 21 -12.69 -10.50 -12.70
N PRO A 22 -12.39 -10.25 -11.41
CA PRO A 22 -11.85 -8.96 -11.00
C PRO A 22 -10.38 -8.83 -11.39
N ASN A 23 -9.97 -7.62 -11.80
CA ASN A 23 -8.58 -7.30 -12.09
C ASN A 23 -7.89 -6.78 -10.83
N PHE A 24 -7.25 -7.66 -10.04
CA PHE A 24 -6.62 -7.27 -8.78
C PHE A 24 -5.22 -7.84 -8.62
N SER A 25 -4.44 -7.24 -7.73
CA SER A 25 -3.11 -7.68 -7.33
C SER A 25 -2.99 -7.71 -5.82
N GLY A 26 -2.25 -8.69 -5.29
CA GLY A 26 -1.76 -8.71 -3.90
C GLY A 26 -0.42 -7.99 -3.73
N MET A 27 0.22 -7.61 -4.83
CA MET A 27 1.47 -6.84 -4.87
C MET A 27 1.18 -5.38 -5.22
N GLY A 28 2.08 -4.47 -4.83
CA GLY A 28 2.00 -3.05 -5.17
C GLY A 28 1.83 -2.82 -6.68
N SER A 29 0.86 -2.00 -7.06
CA SER A 29 0.49 -1.70 -8.45
C SER A 29 0.85 -0.28 -8.89
N ILE A 30 1.62 0.46 -8.09
CA ILE A 30 1.99 1.86 -8.32
C ILE A 30 2.63 2.07 -9.70
N THR A 31 2.20 3.11 -10.41
CA THR A 31 2.74 3.47 -11.73
C THR A 31 3.31 4.87 -11.71
N LEU A 32 4.33 5.09 -12.56
CA LEU A 32 4.93 6.41 -12.75
C LEU A 32 3.89 7.44 -13.23
N GLN A 33 3.01 7.04 -14.15
CA GLN A 33 1.92 7.88 -14.64
C GLN A 33 0.96 8.27 -13.51
N GLY A 34 0.61 7.34 -12.62
CA GLY A 34 -0.27 7.60 -11.48
C GLY A 34 0.32 8.64 -10.53
N ILE A 35 1.56 8.44 -10.09
CA ILE A 35 2.21 9.37 -9.15
C ILE A 35 2.48 10.75 -9.76
N GLN A 36 2.85 10.81 -11.04
CA GLN A 36 3.05 12.07 -11.75
C GLN A 36 1.74 12.86 -11.91
N SER A 37 0.60 12.17 -12.11
CA SER A 37 -0.71 12.84 -12.15
C SER A 37 -1.10 13.54 -10.84
N LEU A 38 -0.48 13.14 -9.72
CA LEU A 38 -0.65 13.74 -8.40
C LEU A 38 0.42 14.80 -8.08
N GLY A 39 1.43 14.96 -8.95
CA GLY A 39 2.58 15.82 -8.68
C GLY A 39 3.52 15.28 -7.61
N TYR A 40 3.49 13.96 -7.34
CA TYR A 40 4.32 13.32 -6.32
C TYR A 40 5.59 12.72 -6.90
N ARG A 41 6.67 12.79 -6.13
CA ARG A 41 7.91 12.05 -6.34
C ARG A 41 7.76 10.67 -5.71
N PHE A 42 8.33 9.64 -6.34
CA PHE A 42 8.17 8.28 -5.82
C PHE A 42 8.64 8.14 -4.37
N ASN A 43 9.79 8.74 -4.04
CA ASN A 43 10.41 8.48 -2.74
C ASN A 43 9.71 9.16 -1.55
N GLU A 44 8.98 10.26 -1.75
CA GLU A 44 8.24 10.92 -0.66
C GLU A 44 6.95 10.17 -0.28
N ILE A 45 6.48 9.27 -1.14
CA ILE A 45 5.28 8.46 -0.91
C ILE A 45 5.48 7.48 0.25
N HIS A 46 6.69 6.96 0.43
CA HIS A 46 6.99 5.95 1.44
C HIS A 46 6.93 6.47 2.89
N ILE A 47 7.00 7.79 3.08
CA ILE A 47 7.05 8.44 4.41
C ILE A 47 5.82 9.31 4.70
N ASP A 48 4.82 9.29 3.81
CA ASP A 48 3.62 10.12 3.89
C ASP A 48 2.37 9.28 3.57
N GLY A 49 1.57 9.00 4.59
CA GLY A 49 0.38 8.14 4.48
C GLY A 49 -0.67 8.67 3.49
N GLN A 50 -0.83 9.99 3.37
CA GLN A 50 -1.78 10.59 2.41
C GLN A 50 -1.30 10.41 0.97
N LYS A 51 -0.01 10.65 0.72
CA LYS A 51 0.58 10.41 -0.59
C LYS A 51 0.52 8.94 -0.95
N MET A 52 0.74 8.05 0.02
CA MET A 52 0.64 6.60 -0.17
C MET A 52 -0.76 6.16 -0.57
N ALA A 53 -1.78 6.56 0.19
CA ALA A 53 -3.17 6.23 -0.08
C ALA A 53 -3.64 6.81 -1.44
N ALA A 54 -3.31 8.07 -1.71
CA ALA A 54 -3.66 8.72 -2.98
C ALA A 54 -2.99 8.03 -4.17
N SER A 55 -1.71 7.66 -4.05
CA SER A 55 -0.97 6.93 -5.09
C SER A 55 -1.55 5.55 -5.35
N ALA A 56 -1.92 4.81 -4.31
CA ALA A 56 -2.55 3.49 -4.43
C ALA A 56 -3.90 3.55 -5.16
N ALA A 57 -4.66 4.63 -4.99
CA ALA A 57 -5.94 4.83 -5.66
C ALA A 57 -5.81 5.13 -7.16
N THR A 58 -4.64 5.58 -7.65
CA THR A 58 -4.47 5.96 -9.06
C THR A 58 -4.64 4.79 -10.03
N THR A 59 -4.30 3.57 -9.61
CA THR A 59 -4.33 2.38 -10.47
C THR A 59 -5.76 1.93 -10.75
N TYR A 60 -6.63 2.02 -9.75
CA TYR A 60 -8.08 1.88 -9.94
C TYR A 60 -8.61 2.94 -10.91
N ARG A 61 -8.26 4.21 -10.68
CA ARG A 61 -8.77 5.35 -11.47
C ARG A 61 -8.32 5.32 -12.94
N LEU A 62 -7.08 4.93 -13.20
CA LEU A 62 -6.47 4.96 -14.54
C LEU A 62 -6.67 3.67 -15.32
N TYR A 63 -6.68 2.52 -14.64
CA TYR A 63 -6.62 1.21 -15.31
C TYR A 63 -7.66 0.21 -14.79
N GLY A 64 -8.54 0.61 -13.86
CA GLY A 64 -9.55 -0.29 -13.29
C GLY A 64 -8.96 -1.45 -12.49
N VAL A 65 -7.79 -1.28 -11.85
CA VAL A 65 -7.25 -2.27 -10.91
C VAL A 65 -8.09 -2.24 -9.63
N GLU A 66 -8.83 -3.31 -9.38
CA GLU A 66 -9.83 -3.46 -8.33
C GLU A 66 -9.26 -3.77 -6.94
N SER A 67 -7.96 -3.49 -6.74
CA SER A 67 -7.31 -3.47 -5.44
C SER A 67 -6.43 -2.23 -5.27
N ALA A 68 -6.33 -1.78 -4.03
CA ALA A 68 -5.33 -0.82 -3.58
C ALA A 68 -4.43 -1.54 -2.57
N VAL A 69 -3.13 -1.62 -2.86
CA VAL A 69 -2.14 -2.32 -2.03
C VAL A 69 -1.13 -1.30 -1.52
N VAL A 70 -0.96 -1.27 -0.20
CA VAL A 70 0.02 -0.47 0.54
C VAL A 70 0.60 -1.33 1.66
N PRO A 71 1.86 -1.12 2.08
CA PRO A 71 2.86 -0.19 1.53
C PRO A 71 3.38 -0.65 0.14
N PHE A 72 4.20 0.18 -0.50
CA PHE A 72 4.82 -0.16 -1.80
C PHE A 72 6.16 -0.91 -1.67
N ASP A 73 6.66 -1.11 -0.45
CA ASP A 73 7.91 -1.81 -0.18
C ASP A 73 7.85 -2.63 1.11
N MET A 74 8.77 -3.59 1.25
CA MET A 74 8.89 -4.45 2.44
C MET A 74 9.86 -3.89 3.50
N GLY A 75 10.44 -2.72 3.24
CA GLY A 75 11.38 -2.05 4.14
C GLY A 75 10.73 -1.66 5.46
N VAL A 76 9.48 -1.15 5.43
CA VAL A 76 8.74 -0.82 6.66
C VAL A 76 8.61 -2.00 7.62
N VAL A 77 8.41 -3.20 7.08
CA VAL A 77 8.36 -4.44 7.88
C VAL A 77 9.71 -4.70 8.53
N ALA A 78 10.79 -4.65 7.75
CA ALA A 78 12.13 -4.88 8.26
C ALA A 78 12.55 -3.83 9.30
N GLU A 79 12.24 -2.56 9.06
CA GLU A 79 12.52 -1.43 9.96
C GLU A 79 11.78 -1.59 11.29
N SER A 80 10.50 -1.98 11.23
CA SER A 80 9.67 -2.26 12.43
C SER A 80 10.24 -3.37 13.32
N LEU A 81 11.04 -4.28 12.74
CA LEU A 81 11.72 -5.36 13.46
C LEU A 81 13.13 -4.96 13.92
N GLY A 82 13.61 -3.76 13.59
CA GLY A 82 14.91 -3.25 13.98
C GLY A 82 15.99 -3.29 12.89
N ALA A 83 15.63 -3.45 11.61
CA ALA A 83 16.55 -3.20 10.50
C ALA A 83 16.74 -1.69 10.30
N THR A 84 17.70 -1.30 9.47
CA THR A 84 17.82 0.11 9.03
C THR A 84 17.53 0.21 7.55
N VAL A 85 16.60 1.08 7.20
CA VAL A 85 16.18 1.35 5.81
C VAL A 85 16.59 2.76 5.42
N LYS A 86 17.16 2.90 4.23
CA LYS A 86 17.46 4.18 3.62
C LYS A 86 16.36 4.52 2.63
N TYR A 87 15.64 5.60 2.95
CA TYR A 87 14.77 6.31 2.01
C TYR A 87 15.60 7.33 1.23
N TYR A 88 15.22 7.60 -0.01
CA TYR A 88 15.96 8.48 -0.90
C TYR A 88 15.24 9.83 -1.02
N ASP A 89 15.96 10.95 -0.97
CA ASP A 89 15.39 12.24 -1.38
C ASP A 89 15.96 12.58 -2.75
N LYS A 90 15.15 12.43 -3.80
CA LYS A 90 15.52 12.71 -5.18
C LYS A 90 14.52 13.69 -5.77
N ALA A 91 15.04 14.67 -6.50
CA ALA A 91 14.24 15.69 -7.15
C ALA A 91 13.61 15.23 -8.48
N ASP A 92 14.09 14.12 -9.05
CA ASP A 92 13.64 13.62 -10.35
C ASP A 92 12.28 12.88 -10.25
N LEU A 93 11.26 13.41 -10.92
CA LEU A 93 9.90 12.85 -11.01
C LEU A 93 9.81 11.60 -11.92
N GLY A 94 10.88 11.26 -12.65
CA GLY A 94 10.96 10.10 -13.55
C GLY A 94 11.61 8.87 -12.95
N GLN A 95 12.24 8.98 -11.77
CA GLN A 95 12.98 7.87 -11.16
C GLN A 95 12.14 7.14 -10.10
N ILE A 96 12.08 5.82 -10.24
CA ILE A 96 11.56 4.91 -9.22
C ILE A 96 12.76 4.26 -8.54
N ILE A 97 13.03 4.66 -7.30
CA ILE A 97 14.07 4.05 -6.47
C ILE A 97 13.42 3.58 -5.18
N TYR A 98 13.32 2.26 -5.02
CA TYR A 98 12.78 1.68 -3.81
C TYR A 98 13.71 1.91 -2.61
N PRO A 99 13.16 2.03 -1.39
CA PRO A 99 13.94 2.06 -0.17
C PRO A 99 14.91 0.88 -0.10
N THR A 100 16.12 1.11 0.40
CA THR A 100 17.16 0.09 0.46
C THR A 100 17.52 -0.21 1.90
N MET A 101 17.51 -1.49 2.27
CA MET A 101 18.00 -1.92 3.57
C MET A 101 19.53 -1.74 3.64
N THR A 102 20.00 -0.91 4.57
CA THR A 102 21.43 -0.63 4.78
C THR A 102 22.02 -1.47 5.92
N ARG A 103 21.18 -1.95 6.84
CA ARG A 103 21.59 -2.86 7.91
C ARG A 103 20.58 -4.00 8.07
N LYS A 104 21.09 -5.22 8.02
CA LYS A 104 20.34 -6.45 8.33
C LYS A 104 20.39 -6.72 9.83
N ILE A 105 19.34 -7.32 10.37
CA ILE A 105 19.39 -7.97 11.68
C ILE A 105 19.93 -9.37 11.45
N ILE A 106 21.11 -9.64 11.99
CA ILE A 106 21.78 -10.94 11.85
C ILE A 106 21.63 -11.81 13.11
N ASP A 107 21.27 -11.19 14.23
CA ASP A 107 21.03 -11.88 15.48
C ASP A 107 19.52 -12.04 15.72
N ARG A 108 19.06 -13.29 15.73
CA ARG A 108 17.66 -13.63 16.02
C ARG A 108 17.26 -13.22 17.45
N ALA A 109 18.21 -13.17 18.38
CA ALA A 109 17.96 -12.72 19.74
C ALA A 109 17.67 -11.22 19.82
N ALA A 110 17.99 -10.44 18.78
CA ALA A 110 17.72 -9.00 18.71
C ALA A 110 16.37 -8.66 18.04
N ILE A 111 15.63 -9.66 17.55
CA ILE A 111 14.28 -9.46 17.00
C ILE A 111 13.29 -9.56 18.16
N HIS A 112 12.75 -8.41 18.57
CA HIS A 112 11.71 -8.35 19.59
C HIS A 112 10.48 -7.66 19.02
N ALA A 113 9.29 -8.15 19.37
CA ALA A 113 8.10 -7.31 19.29
C ALA A 113 8.30 -6.11 20.24
N PRO A 114 7.82 -4.91 19.90
CA PRO A 114 7.96 -3.76 20.77
C PRO A 114 7.39 -4.04 22.16
N GLU A 115 8.03 -3.48 23.19
CA GLU A 115 7.59 -3.64 24.58
C GLU A 115 6.10 -3.23 24.74
N GLY A 116 5.34 -4.03 25.48
CA GLY A 116 3.90 -3.80 25.71
C GLY A 116 2.96 -4.43 24.67
N THR A 117 3.48 -5.09 23.64
CA THR A 117 2.67 -5.76 22.60
C THR A 117 2.27 -7.18 23.06
N SER A 118 0.98 -7.54 23.06
CA SER A 118 0.55 -8.91 23.36
C SER A 118 0.97 -9.89 22.26
N GLU A 119 0.95 -11.21 22.51
CA GLU A 119 1.31 -12.21 21.49
C GLU A 119 0.38 -12.15 20.25
N ALA A 120 -0.90 -11.83 20.45
CA ALA A 120 -1.85 -11.62 19.35
C ALA A 120 -1.56 -10.33 18.58
N ASP A 121 -1.17 -9.27 19.30
CA ASP A 121 -0.78 -8.01 18.69
C ASP A 121 0.54 -8.14 17.93
N ALA A 122 1.49 -8.93 18.42
CA ALA A 122 2.77 -9.18 17.76
C ALA A 122 2.58 -9.84 16.38
N LYS A 123 1.63 -10.78 16.26
CA LYS A 123 1.28 -11.45 15.00
C LYS A 123 0.70 -10.50 13.95
N THR A 124 0.10 -9.40 14.39
CA THR A 124 -0.54 -8.40 13.53
C THR A 124 0.16 -7.05 13.58
N TYR A 125 1.30 -6.94 14.27
CA TYR A 125 1.93 -5.67 14.63
C TYR A 125 2.30 -4.86 13.40
N VAL A 126 2.91 -5.51 12.42
CA VAL A 126 3.28 -4.89 11.14
C VAL A 126 2.05 -4.36 10.40
N MET A 127 0.94 -5.11 10.42
CA MET A 127 -0.32 -4.68 9.81
C MET A 127 -0.92 -3.50 10.57
N LYS A 128 -0.95 -3.56 11.90
CA LYS A 128 -1.44 -2.48 12.77
C LYS A 128 -0.61 -1.22 12.67
N GLU A 129 0.69 -1.34 12.52
CA GLU A 129 1.60 -0.21 12.37
C GLU A 129 1.46 0.42 10.98
N THR A 130 1.30 -0.41 9.94
CA THR A 130 0.93 0.06 8.59
C THR A 130 -0.43 0.78 8.63
N GLU A 131 -1.44 0.17 9.27
CA GLU A 131 -2.76 0.79 9.46
C GLU A 131 -2.66 2.08 10.28
N ARG A 132 -1.88 2.13 11.35
CA ARG A 132 -1.66 3.34 12.17
C ARG A 132 -1.07 4.46 11.32
N GLN A 133 -0.01 4.18 10.55
CA GLN A 133 0.59 5.15 9.63
C GLN A 133 -0.39 5.64 8.55
N ILE A 134 -1.33 4.79 8.12
CA ILE A 134 -2.39 5.13 7.17
C ILE A 134 -3.54 5.91 7.83
N THR A 135 -3.93 5.57 9.06
CA THR A 135 -5.16 6.04 9.74
C THR A 135 -4.97 7.24 10.66
N GLU A 136 -3.76 7.47 11.18
CA GLU A 136 -3.42 8.74 11.86
C GLU A 136 -3.46 9.93 10.89
N TYR A 137 -3.49 9.67 9.59
CA TYR A 137 -3.86 10.66 8.57
C TYR A 137 -5.35 10.55 8.24
N GLU A 138 -6.13 11.61 8.53
CA GLU A 138 -7.54 11.70 8.12
C GLU A 138 -7.66 11.57 6.59
N PHE A 139 -7.99 10.37 6.12
CA PHE A 139 -8.36 10.14 4.73
C PHE A 139 -9.74 10.76 4.47
N LYS A 140 -9.76 11.97 3.89
CA LYS A 140 -10.97 12.52 3.30
C LYS A 140 -11.16 11.90 1.91
N LYS A 141 -12.03 10.88 1.82
CA LYS A 141 -12.46 10.29 0.55
C LYS A 141 -12.92 11.42 -0.38
N PRO A 142 -12.19 11.72 -1.47
CA PRO A 142 -12.63 12.78 -2.35
C PRO A 142 -13.90 12.32 -3.09
N ALA A 143 -14.84 13.24 -3.28
CA ALA A 143 -16.20 12.94 -3.76
C ALA A 143 -16.24 12.37 -5.19
N ASP A 144 -15.11 12.40 -5.90
CA ASP A 144 -14.90 11.87 -7.24
C ASP A 144 -14.77 10.33 -7.27
N ILE A 145 -14.23 9.70 -6.22
CA ILE A 145 -14.08 8.23 -6.12
C ILE A 145 -15.43 7.52 -6.13
N ALA A 146 -16.49 8.17 -5.65
CA ALA A 146 -17.85 7.62 -5.73
C ALA A 146 -18.47 7.69 -7.14
N LYS A 147 -17.83 8.42 -8.06
CA LYS A 147 -18.36 8.75 -9.39
C LYS A 147 -17.50 8.25 -10.55
N THR A 148 -16.30 7.72 -10.31
CA THR A 148 -15.50 7.05 -11.35
C THR A 148 -16.17 5.72 -11.70
N GLY A 149 -17.15 5.79 -12.59
CA GLY A 149 -17.74 4.64 -13.26
C GLY A 149 -16.71 3.87 -14.06
N ARG A 150 -16.99 2.59 -14.28
CA ARG A 150 -16.17 1.65 -15.06
C ARG A 150 -15.75 2.27 -16.39
N ILE A 151 -14.48 2.14 -16.74
CA ILE A 151 -14.00 2.37 -18.11
C ILE A 151 -14.69 1.30 -18.97
N PRO A 152 -15.47 1.66 -20.00
CA PRO A 152 -16.00 0.69 -20.94
C PRO A 152 -14.84 0.07 -21.72
N VAL A 153 -14.74 -1.26 -21.67
CA VAL A 153 -13.94 -2.09 -22.59
C VAL A 153 -14.70 -2.30 -23.89
#